data_AF-A0A202DMN6-F1
#
_entry.id   AF-A0A202DMN6-F1
#
_cell.length_a   1.000
_cell.length_b   1.000
_cell.length_c   1.000
_cell.angle_alpha   90.00
_cell.angle_beta   90.00
_cell.angle_gamma   90.00
#
_symmetry.space_group_name_H-M   'P 1'
#
loop_
_entity.id
_entity.type
_entity.pdbx_description
1 polymer ?
#
loop_
_entity_poly.entity_id
_entity_poly.type
_entity_poly.pdbx_seq_one_letter_code
_entity_poly.pdbx_strand_id
1 'polypeptide(L)' 'MRIITTTVIALFMALAVCSASAAETSVKGKPNILFIFADDQCYDTINALGNKEIKTPNLDRLVSRGLTFSHAYNMGS' A
#
# COMPACT_ATOMS: atom_id res chain seq x y z
N MET A 1 -34.16 35.93 22.79
CA MET A 1 -32.76 35.63 23.18
C MET A 1 -32.51 34.14 23.45
N ARG A 2 -33.34 33.44 24.24
CA ARG A 2 -33.15 32.01 24.60
C ARG A 2 -33.11 31.03 23.41
N ILE A 3 -33.94 31.22 22.38
CA ILE A 3 -34.05 30.34 21.19
C ILE A 3 -32.80 30.42 20.30
N ILE A 4 -32.25 31.62 20.10
CA ILE A 4 -31.04 31.85 19.30
C ILE A 4 -29.83 31.20 19.98
N THR A 5 -29.75 31.27 21.31
CA THR A 5 -28.67 30.65 22.07
C THR A 5 -28.72 29.11 21.98
N THR A 6 -29.90 28.49 21.91
CA THR A 6 -30.03 27.03 21.84
C THR A 6 -29.65 26.47 20.47
N THR A 7 -30.00 27.14 19.37
CA THR A 7 -29.61 26.70 18.02
C THR A 7 -28.12 26.87 17.75
N VAL A 8 -27.50 27.94 18.27
CA VAL A 8 -26.04 28.13 18.15
C VAL A 8 -25.28 27.04 18.92
N ILE A 9 -25.73 26.68 20.12
CA ILE A 9 -25.13 25.59 20.90
C ILE A 9 -25.28 24.24 20.17
N ALA A 10 -26.46 23.94 19.63
CA ALA A 10 -26.70 22.69 18.90
C ALA A 10 -25.84 22.58 17.63
N LEU A 11 -25.69 23.67 16.89
CA LEU A 11 -24.83 23.72 15.70
C LEU A 11 -23.35 23.52 16.08
N PHE A 12 -22.89 24.18 17.15
CA PHE A 12 -21.52 24.04 17.65
C PHE A 12 -21.22 22.60 18.12
N MET A 13 -22.19 21.95 18.77
CA MET A 13 -22.07 20.57 19.23
C MET A 13 -22.04 19.57 18.06
N ALA A 14 -22.81 19.81 16.99
CA ALA A 14 -22.78 18.99 15.77
C ALA A 14 -21.44 19.09 15.03
N LEU A 15 -20.85 20.29 14.95
CA LEU A 15 -19.50 20.51 14.39
C LEU A 15 -18.40 19.83 15.23
N ALA A 16 -18.55 19.82 16.56
CA ALA A 16 -17.61 19.15 17.45
C ALA A 16 -17.61 17.62 17.29
N VAL A 17 -18.79 17.01 17.10
CA VAL A 17 -18.93 15.55 16.90
C VAL A 17 -18.31 15.10 15.58
N CYS A 18 -18.41 15.91 14.52
CA CYS A 18 -17.84 15.56 13.21
C CYS A 18 -16.30 15.56 13.20
N SER A 19 -15.67 16.36 14.07
CA SER A 19 -14.20 16.44 14.20
C SER A 19 -13.59 15.26 14.96
N ALA A 20 -14.38 14.56 15.78
CA ALA A 20 -13.90 13.44 16.60
C ALA A 20 -13.77 12.11 15.82
N SER A 21 -14.45 11.98 14.67
CA SER A 21 -14.46 10.73 13.87
C SER A 21 -13.22 10.58 12.96
N ALA A 22 -12.34 11.57 12.88
CA ALA A 22 -11.21 11.57 11.95
C ALA A 22 -9.89 11.08 12.56
N ALA A 23 -9.87 10.68 13.84
CA ALA A 23 -8.64 10.39 14.57
C ALA A 23 -8.60 8.96 15.13
N GLU A 24 -8.79 7.97 14.26
CA GLU A 24 -8.24 6.63 14.50
C GLU A 24 -7.30 6.24 13.37
N THR A 25 -6.15 6.91 13.31
CA THR A 25 -4.98 6.32 12.66
C THR A 25 -4.47 5.23 13.61
N SER A 26 -4.97 4.01 13.43
CA SER A 26 -4.37 2.82 14.02
C SER A 26 -2.85 2.92 13.86
N VAL A 27 -2.10 2.78 14.94
CA VAL A 27 -0.64 2.68 14.88
C VAL A 27 -0.32 1.44 14.05
N LYS A 28 -0.17 1.60 12.73
CA LYS A 28 0.40 0.57 11.88
C LYS A 28 1.84 0.43 12.37
N GLY A 29 2.12 -0.64 13.09
CA GLY A 29 3.47 -0.98 13.52
C GLY A 29 4.42 -0.90 12.33
N LYS A 30 5.71 -0.65 12.60
CA LYS A 30 6.72 -0.58 11.54
C LYS A 30 6.64 -1.86 10.69
N PRO A 31 6.54 -1.75 9.35
CA PRO A 31 6.48 -2.93 8.51
C PRO A 31 7.80 -3.70 8.61
N ASN A 32 7.71 -5.02 8.54
CA ASN A 32 8.90 -5.85 8.36
C ASN A 32 9.33 -5.79 6.89
N ILE A 33 10.63 -5.69 6.63
CA ILE A 33 11.20 -5.66 5.28
C ILE A 33 11.99 -6.94 5.07
N LEU A 34 11.65 -7.70 4.03
CA LEU A 34 12.40 -8.87 3.57
C LEU A 34 12.98 -8.54 2.18
N PHE A 35 14.30 -8.59 2.06
CA PHE A 35 14.99 -8.40 0.79
C PHE A 35 15.51 -9.76 0.29
N ILE A 36 15.12 -10.13 -0.93
CA ILE A 36 15.54 -11.38 -1.59
C ILE A 36 16.34 -10.98 -2.82
N PHE A 37 17.54 -11.55 -2.96
CA PHE A 37 18.43 -11.31 -4.08
C PHE A 37 18.97 -12.66 -4.59
N ALA A 38 19.00 -12.83 -5.91
CA ALA A 38 19.52 -14.02 -6.57
C ALA A 38 20.63 -13.60 -7.53
N ASP A 39 21.69 -14.39 -7.58
CA ASP A 39 22.81 -14.19 -8.48
C ASP A 39 22.45 -14.65 -9.91
N ASP A 40 22.98 -13.96 -10.93
CA ASP A 40 22.77 -14.26 -12.36
C ASP A 40 21.31 -14.40 -12.84
N GLN A 41 20.34 -13.85 -12.11
CA GLN A 41 18.94 -13.89 -12.54
C GLN A 41 18.64 -12.84 -13.63
N CYS A 42 18.40 -13.28 -14.86
CA CYS A 42 18.01 -12.40 -15.98
C CYS A 42 16.52 -12.06 -15.98
N TYR A 43 16.14 -10.98 -16.67
CA TYR A 43 14.76 -10.46 -16.71
C TYR A 43 13.73 -11.43 -17.30
N ASP A 44 14.16 -12.36 -18.16
CA ASP A 44 13.33 -13.34 -18.86
C ASP A 44 13.20 -14.68 -18.11
N THR A 45 13.73 -14.77 -16.90
CA THR A 45 13.73 -16.00 -16.08
C THR A 45 12.51 -16.13 -15.15
N ILE A 46 11.49 -15.31 -15.33
CA ILE A 46 10.24 -15.36 -14.55
C ILE A 46 9.08 -15.65 -15.50
N ASN A 47 8.29 -16.69 -15.20
CA ASN A 47 7.17 -17.12 -16.03
C ASN A 47 6.15 -16.01 -16.26
N ALA A 48 5.74 -15.34 -15.18
CA ALA A 48 4.80 -14.23 -15.23
C ALA A 48 5.28 -13.02 -16.06
N LEU A 49 6.58 -12.94 -16.41
CA LEU A 49 7.15 -11.89 -17.25
C LEU A 49 7.28 -12.28 -18.73
N GLY A 50 6.69 -13.39 -19.15
CA GLY A 50 6.50 -13.75 -20.55
C GLY A 50 7.18 -15.04 -21.00
N ASN A 51 7.99 -15.68 -20.15
CA ASN A 51 8.69 -16.91 -20.49
C ASN A 51 7.92 -18.17 -20.03
N LYS A 52 7.14 -18.76 -20.94
CA LYS A 52 6.25 -19.89 -20.63
C LYS A 52 6.96 -21.21 -20.30
N GLU A 53 8.23 -21.36 -20.66
CA GLU A 53 9.01 -22.58 -20.40
C GLU A 53 9.49 -22.67 -18.96
N ILE A 54 9.71 -21.52 -18.32
CA ILE A 54 10.19 -21.43 -16.93
C ILE A 54 9.03 -21.61 -15.96
N LYS A 55 9.27 -22.27 -14.82
CA LYS A 55 8.28 -22.50 -13.76
C LYS A 55 8.71 -21.79 -12.48
N THR A 56 8.04 -20.70 -12.14
CA THR A 56 8.39 -19.84 -10.99
C THR A 56 7.19 -19.53 -10.09
N PRO A 57 6.40 -20.52 -9.65
CA PRO A 57 5.08 -20.29 -9.05
C PRO A 57 5.09 -19.37 -7.82
N ASN A 58 6.19 -19.36 -7.04
CA ASN A 58 6.33 -18.45 -5.90
C ASN A 58 6.59 -17.00 -6.32
N LEU A 59 7.42 -16.77 -7.33
CA LEU A 59 7.69 -15.44 -7.87
C LEU A 59 6.50 -14.93 -8.69
N ASP A 60 5.83 -15.80 -9.44
CA ASP A 60 4.61 -15.47 -10.20
C ASP A 60 3.52 -14.97 -9.25
N ARG A 61 3.39 -15.60 -8.07
CA ARG A 61 2.49 -15.14 -7.02
C ARG A 61 2.89 -13.75 -6.48
N LEU A 62 4.19 -13.45 -6.35
CA LEU A 62 4.65 -12.12 -5.92
C LEU A 62 4.34 -11.07 -7.00
N VAL A 63 4.56 -11.37 -8.28
CA VAL A 63 4.20 -10.50 -9.41
C VAL A 63 2.70 -10.17 -9.39
N SER A 64 1.84 -11.19 -9.25
CA SER A 64 0.37 -10.99 -9.26
C SER A 64 -0.18 -10.18 -8.09
N ARG A 65 0.53 -10.14 -6.96
CA ARG A 65 0.08 -9.52 -5.70
C ARG A 65 0.79 -8.20 -5.38
N GLY A 66 1.77 -7.83 -6.21
CA GLY A 66 2.69 -6.74 -5.93
C GLY A 66 2.77 -5.75 -7.08
N LEU A 67 3.81 -4.92 -7.01
CA LEU A 67 4.23 -4.06 -8.10
C LEU A 67 5.47 -4.67 -8.75
N THR A 68 5.54 -4.65 -10.08
CA THR A 68 6.68 -5.17 -10.83
C THR A 68 7.25 -4.10 -11.74
N PHE A 69 8.57 -3.94 -11.72
CA PHE A 69 9.31 -3.07 -12.62
C PHE A 69 9.87 -3.90 -13.77
N SER A 70 9.26 -3.81 -14.95
CA SER A 70 9.68 -4.57 -16.15
C SER A 70 10.95 -4.02 -16.82
N HIS A 71 11.37 -2.81 -16.45
CA HIS A 71 12.54 -2.12 -16.99
C HIS A 71 13.48 -1.71 -15.84
N ALA A 72 13.86 -2.67 -15.01
CA ALA A 72 14.86 -2.51 -13.96
C ALA A 72 16.23 -2.97 -14.47
N TYR A 73 17.18 -2.04 -14.55
CA TYR A 73 18.51 -2.30 -15.12
C TYR A 73 19.57 -2.34 -14.01
N ASN A 74 20.54 -3.24 -14.16
CA ASN A 74 21.75 -3.24 -13.34
C ASN A 74 22.82 -2.39 -14.04
N MET A 75 23.42 -1.44 -13.32
CA MET A 75 24.46 -0.57 -13.88
C MET A 75 25.78 -1.34 -13.89
N GLY A 76 26.28 -1.68 -15.09
CA GLY A 76 27.57 -2.37 -15.25
C GLY A 76 27.48 -3.84 -15.63
N SER A 77 26.28 -4.36 -15.88
CA SER A 77 26.03 -5.64 -16.57
C SER A 77 25.70 -5.41 -18.04
#